data_AF-A0A9E0YF91-F1
#
_entry.id   AF-A0A9E0YF91-F1
#
_cell.length_a   1.000
_cell.length_b   1.000
_cell.length_c   1.000
_cell.angle_alpha   90.00
_cell.angle_beta   90.00
_cell.angle_gamma   90.00
#
_symmetry.space_group_name_H-M   'P 1'
#
loop_
_entity.id
_entity.type
_entity.pdbx_description
1 polymer ?
#
loop_
_entity_poly.entity_id
_entity_poly.type
_entity_poly.pdbx_seq_one_letter_code
_entity_poly.pdbx_strand_id
1 'polypeptide(L)'
;MLQKFQAYQKAKEFHWACRTLRLTRFLRDQLLRASSSVALNLAEGSGKRTRAEQRRFYTIALGSLRECQAILELERIEDSNLSKRADELGAMVFSLSRAQTTGTEN
;
A
#
# COMPACT_ATOMS: atom_id res chain seq x y z
N MET A 1 -1.11 6.67 17.33
CA MET A 1 -2.10 6.01 16.46
C MET A 1 -1.45 5.30 15.27
N LEU A 2 -0.73 5.97 14.35
CA LEU A 2 -0.11 5.29 13.19
C LEU A 2 1.12 4.42 13.51
N GLN A 3 1.88 4.74 14.56
CA GLN A 3 3.06 3.98 14.97
C GLN A 3 2.77 2.50 15.29
N LYS A 4 1.54 2.19 15.75
CA LYS A 4 1.10 0.83 16.08
C LYS A 4 0.40 0.13 14.91
N PHE A 5 0.12 0.84 13.81
CA PHE A 5 -0.56 0.25 12.65
C PHE A 5 0.46 -0.37 11.69
N GLN A 6 0.59 -1.70 11.76
CA GLN A 6 1.64 -2.45 11.07
C GLN A 6 1.62 -2.26 9.54
N ALA A 7 0.44 -2.32 8.91
CA ALA A 7 0.33 -2.14 7.46
C ALA A 7 0.85 -0.76 7.02
N TYR A 8 0.56 0.30 7.79
CA TYR A 8 1.11 1.63 7.52
C TYR A 8 2.64 1.69 7.70
N GLN A 9 3.19 1.05 8.74
CA GLN A 9 4.65 1.01 8.93
C GLN A 9 5.34 0.31 7.75
N LYS A 10 4.80 -0.83 7.30
CA LYS A 10 5.31 -1.56 6.12
C LYS A 10 5.19 -0.73 4.84
N ALA A 11 4.08 -0.02 4.64
CA ALA A 11 3.90 0.88 3.50
C ALA A 11 4.93 2.01 3.46
N LYS A 12 5.24 2.59 4.62
CA LYS A 12 6.27 3.63 4.76
C LYS A 12 7.67 3.09 4.44
N GLU A 13 8.02 1.92 4.94
CA GLU A 13 9.29 1.25 4.62
C GLU A 13 9.40 0.92 3.14
N PHE A 14 8.31 0.39 2.54
CA PHE A 14 8.24 0.13 1.10
C PHE A 14 8.45 1.41 0.29
N HIS A 15 7.77 2.51 0.64
CA HIS A 15 7.98 3.81 0.00
C HIS A 15 9.43 4.30 0.09
N TRP A 16 10.08 4.15 1.25
CA TRP A 16 11.49 4.51 1.40
C TRP A 16 12.41 3.67 0.52
N ALA A 17 12.14 2.37 0.37
CA ALA A 17 12.88 1.52 -0.56
C ALA A 17 12.65 1.97 -2.02
N CYS A 18 11.42 2.34 -2.41
CA CYS A 18 11.17 2.89 -3.75
C CYS A 18 11.97 4.19 -4.01
N ARG A 19 12.24 5.01 -2.98
CA ARG A 19 13.00 6.26 -3.12
C ARG A 19 14.47 6.08 -3.49
N THR A 20 15.03 4.90 -3.22
CA THR A 20 16.45 4.60 -3.51
C THR A 20 16.65 4.08 -4.93
N LEU A 21 15.58 3.73 -5.65
CA LEU A 21 15.66 3.23 -7.02
C LEU A 21 16.08 4.33 -8.00
N ARG A 22 16.87 3.93 -9.00
CA ARG A 22 17.29 4.78 -10.11
C ARG A 22 16.38 4.46 -11.30
N LEU A 23 15.44 5.37 -11.58
CA LEU A 23 14.49 5.29 -12.68
C LEU A 23 14.53 6.60 -13.47
N THR A 24 13.96 6.60 -14.68
CA THR A 24 13.72 7.87 -15.39
C THR A 24 12.84 8.79 -14.55
N ARG A 25 12.98 10.12 -14.72
CA ARG A 25 12.24 11.11 -13.93
C ARG A 25 10.74 10.84 -13.91
N PHE A 26 10.18 10.51 -15.07
CA PHE A 26 8.75 10.24 -15.23
C PHE A 26 8.30 9.01 -14.42
N LEU A 27 8.97 7.88 -14.59
CA LEU A 27 8.62 6.63 -13.89
C LEU A 27 8.91 6.72 -12.39
N ARG A 28 9.97 7.43 -11.99
CA ARG A 28 10.24 7.75 -10.59
C ARG A 28 9.09 8.54 -9.97
N ASP A 29 8.59 9.56 -10.65
CA ASP A 29 7.46 10.35 -10.15
C ASP A 29 6.17 9.52 -10.09
N GLN A 30 5.94 8.60 -11.04
CA GLN A 30 4.82 7.67 -10.96
C GLN A 30 4.95 6.73 -9.75
N LEU A 31 6.10 6.08 -9.59
CA LEU A 31 6.34 5.13 -8.50
C LEU A 31 6.24 5.80 -7.13
N LEU A 32 6.78 7.01 -6.97
CA LEU A 32 6.75 7.71 -5.69
C LEU A 32 5.35 8.23 -5.34
N ARG A 33 4.55 8.64 -6.33
CA ARG A 33 3.13 8.97 -6.11
C ARG A 33 2.32 7.74 -5.73
N ALA A 34 2.49 6.63 -6.45
CA ALA A 34 1.79 5.39 -6.15
C ALA A 34 2.17 4.86 -4.76
N SER A 35 3.47 4.73 -4.44
CA SER A 35 3.92 4.19 -3.15
C SER A 35 3.56 5.08 -1.95
N SER A 36 3.58 6.41 -2.10
CA SER A 36 3.10 7.30 -1.05
C SER A 36 1.58 7.22 -0.88
N SER A 37 0.82 7.09 -1.98
CA SER A 37 -0.63 6.86 -1.95
C SER A 37 -1.02 5.63 -1.13
N VAL A 38 -0.25 4.55 -1.19
CA VAL A 38 -0.47 3.34 -0.35
C VAL A 38 -0.46 3.72 1.14
N ALA A 39 0.60 4.41 1.59
CA ALA A 39 0.74 4.81 2.99
C ALA A 39 -0.33 5.83 3.41
N LEU A 40 -0.64 6.81 2.56
CA LEU A 40 -1.62 7.86 2.83
C LEU A 40 -3.04 7.28 2.96
N ASN A 41 -3.45 6.41 2.04
CA ASN A 41 -4.76 5.76 2.10
C ASN A 41 -4.88 4.80 3.30
N LEU A 42 -3.81 4.09 3.67
CA LEU A 42 -3.81 3.28 4.89
C LEU A 42 -3.99 4.15 6.14
N ALA A 43 -3.27 5.27 6.23
CA ALA A 43 -3.38 6.20 7.34
C ALA A 43 -4.79 6.79 7.44
N GLU A 44 -5.33 7.33 6.34
CA GLU A 44 -6.67 7.91 6.33
C GLU A 44 -7.75 6.85 6.59
N GLY A 45 -7.63 5.69 5.96
CA GLY A 45 -8.51 4.55 6.17
C GLY A 45 -8.57 4.15 7.64
N SER A 46 -7.43 4.06 8.34
CA SER A 46 -7.39 3.71 9.76
C SER A 46 -8.16 4.66 10.69
N GLY A 47 -8.39 5.90 10.25
CA GLY A 47 -9.15 6.91 11.01
C GLY A 47 -10.66 6.94 10.69
N LYS A 48 -11.15 6.16 9.72
CA LYS A 48 -12.57 6.18 9.36
C LYS A 48 -13.43 5.50 10.41
N ARG A 49 -14.65 6.03 10.58
CA ARG A 49 -15.60 5.61 11.63
C ARG A 49 -16.28 4.30 11.29
N THR A 50 -16.57 4.07 10.02
CA THR A 50 -17.27 2.85 9.58
C THR A 50 -16.33 1.90 8.86
N ARG A 51 -16.54 0.58 9.03
CA ARG A 51 -15.75 -0.44 8.29
C ARG A 51 -15.90 -0.29 6.78
N ALA A 52 -17.06 0.16 6.29
CA ALA A 52 -17.30 0.39 4.87
C ALA A 52 -16.38 1.48 4.31
N GLU A 53 -16.25 2.61 5.01
CA GLU A 53 -15.30 3.66 4.64
C GLU A 53 -13.86 3.17 4.75
N GLN A 54 -13.47 2.50 5.84
CA GLN A 54 -12.12 1.94 6.00
C GLN A 54 -11.74 1.08 4.79
N ARG A 55 -12.60 0.14 4.40
CA ARG A 55 -12.40 -0.73 3.23
C ARG A 55 -12.20 0.04 1.95
N ARG A 56 -12.97 1.11 1.71
CA ARG A 56 -12.81 1.94 0.50
C ARG A 56 -11.38 2.47 0.37
N PHE A 57 -10.82 3.00 1.45
CA PHE A 57 -9.44 3.48 1.48
C PHE A 57 -8.43 2.35 1.30
N TYR A 58 -8.65 1.20 1.95
CA TYR A 58 -7.75 0.05 1.81
C TYR A 58 -7.78 -0.55 0.40
N THR A 59 -8.93 -0.54 -0.29
CA THR A 59 -9.02 -0.92 -1.71
C THR A 59 -8.23 0.03 -2.60
N ILE A 60 -8.27 1.34 -2.33
CA ILE A 60 -7.46 2.32 -3.07
C ILE A 60 -5.97 2.05 -2.82
N ALA A 61 -5.57 1.82 -1.56
CA ALA A 61 -4.19 1.46 -1.22
C ALA A 61 -3.71 0.20 -1.96
N LEU A 62 -4.57 -0.82 -2.09
CA LEU A 62 -4.25 -2.04 -2.85
C LEU A 62 -4.05 -1.73 -4.34
N GLY A 63 -4.89 -0.88 -4.92
CA GLY A 63 -4.74 -0.41 -6.31
C GLY A 63 -3.39 0.30 -6.53
N SER A 64 -3.05 1.25 -5.67
CA SER A 64 -1.77 1.97 -5.75
C SER A 64 -0.55 1.05 -5.53
N LEU A 65 -0.67 -0.01 -4.73
CA LEU A 65 0.40 -0.99 -4.58
C LEU A 65 0.61 -1.81 -5.86
N ARG A 66 -0.47 -2.19 -6.55
CA ARG A 66 -0.40 -2.89 -7.84
C ARG A 66 0.25 -2.02 -8.91
N GLU A 67 -0.03 -0.73 -8.92
CA GLU A 67 0.68 0.22 -9.80
C GLU A 67 2.18 0.22 -9.50
N CYS A 68 2.59 0.19 -8.23
CA CYS A 68 4.01 0.09 -7.88
C CYS A 68 4.62 -1.20 -8.41
N GLN A 69 3.98 -2.35 -8.18
CA GLN A 69 4.46 -3.66 -8.66
C GLN A 69 4.59 -3.68 -10.19
N ALA A 70 3.61 -3.14 -10.91
CA ALA A 70 3.66 -3.03 -12.36
C ALA A 70 4.83 -2.14 -12.84
N ILE A 71 5.09 -1.01 -12.20
CA ILE A 71 6.23 -0.15 -12.56
C ILE A 71 7.56 -0.87 -12.31
N LEU A 72 7.68 -1.60 -11.19
CA LEU A 72 8.89 -2.38 -10.90
C LEU A 72 9.12 -3.48 -11.95
N GLU A 73 8.06 -4.14 -12.40
CA GLU A 73 8.13 -5.15 -13.46
C GLU A 73 8.50 -4.55 -14.83
N LEU A 74 7.84 -3.43 -15.22
CA LEU A 74 8.12 -2.72 -16.47
C LEU A 74 9.58 -2.26 -16.56
N GLU A 75 10.15 -1.84 -15.43
CA GLU A 75 11.53 -1.35 -15.32
C GLU A 75 12.54 -2.46 -15.00
N ARG A 76 12.10 -3.74 -14.96
CA ARG A 76 12.92 -4.91 -14.65
C ARG A 76 13.73 -4.76 -13.36
N ILE A 77 13.08 -4.24 -12.31
CA ILE A 77 13.70 -4.08 -10.99
C ILE A 77 13.71 -5.43 -10.27
N GLU A 78 14.83 -6.13 -10.37
CA GLU A 78 15.05 -7.44 -9.78
C GLU A 78 15.67 -7.32 -8.37
N ASP A 79 14.93 -6.76 -7.42
CA ASP A 79 15.31 -6.71 -6.01
C ASP A 79 14.39 -7.63 -5.18
N SER A 80 14.92 -8.80 -4.79
CA SER A 80 14.17 -9.79 -4.00
C SER A 80 13.65 -9.25 -2.66
N ASN A 81 14.38 -8.33 -2.01
CA ASN A 81 13.94 -7.73 -0.76
C ASN A 81 12.79 -6.76 -1.00
N LEU A 82 12.85 -5.99 -2.08
CA LEU A 82 11.77 -5.07 -2.46
C LEU A 82 10.50 -5.83 -2.85
N SER A 83 10.62 -6.89 -3.67
CA SER A 83 9.50 -7.74 -4.05
C SER A 83 8.85 -8.38 -2.83
N LYS A 84 9.65 -8.94 -1.92
CA LYS A 84 9.13 -9.49 -0.66
C LYS A 84 8.39 -8.45 0.18
N ARG A 85 8.91 -7.22 0.27
CA ARG A 85 8.23 -6.11 0.98
C ARG A 85 6.90 -5.77 0.32
N ALA A 86 6.84 -5.73 -1.01
CA ALA A 86 5.62 -5.48 -1.75
C ALA A 86 4.57 -6.59 -1.50
N ASP A 87 4.99 -7.86 -1.49
CA ASP A 87 4.10 -9.00 -1.28
C ASP A 87 3.57 -9.07 0.16
N GLU A 88 4.45 -8.88 1.16
CA GLU A 88 4.05 -8.79 2.57
C GLU A 88 3.02 -7.67 2.79
N LEU A 89 3.29 -6.49 2.21
CA LEU A 89 2.37 -5.37 2.27
C LEU A 89 1.06 -5.69 1.55
N GLY A 90 1.12 -6.30 0.36
CA GLY A 90 -0.04 -6.69 -0.43
C GLY A 90 -0.97 -7.63 0.32
N ALA A 91 -0.41 -8.65 1.00
CA ALA A 91 -1.18 -9.58 1.82
C ALA A 91 -1.91 -8.86 2.97
N MET A 92 -1.25 -7.92 3.65
CA MET A 92 -1.86 -7.11 4.72
C MET A 92 -2.99 -6.22 4.18
N VAL A 93 -2.73 -5.47 3.10
CA VAL A 93 -3.71 -4.53 2.53
C VAL A 93 -4.90 -5.27 1.94
N PHE A 94 -4.69 -6.41 1.28
CA PHE A 94 -5.76 -7.27 0.76
C PHE A 94 -6.67 -7.81 1.87
N SER A 95 -6.07 -8.24 2.99
CA SER A 95 -6.84 -8.70 4.15
C SER A 95 -7.71 -7.57 4.73
N LEU A 96 -7.14 -6.37 4.83
CA LEU A 96 -7.85 -5.17 5.28
C LEU A 96 -8.98 -4.76 4.33
N SER A 97 -8.78 -4.85 3.01
CA SER A 97 -9.80 -4.49 2.02
C SER A 97 -10.97 -5.48 1.97
N ARG A 98 -10.76 -6.73 2.41
CA ARG A 98 -11.79 -7.79 2.40
C ARG A 98 -12.56 -7.96 3.71
N ALA A 99 -12.11 -7.37 4.82
CA ALA A 99 -12.71 -7.61 6.13
C ALA A 99 -14.24 -7.31 6.13
N GLN A 100 -15.06 -8.35 6.30
CA GLN A 100 -16.52 -8.23 6.25
C GLN A 100 -17.05 -7.36 7.40
N THR A 101 -18.15 -6.66 7.13
CA THR A 101 -19.04 -6.14 8.17
C THR A 101 -19.64 -7.36 8.85
N THR A 102 -19.17 -7.71 10.05
CA THR A 102 -19.96 -8.58 10.94
C THR A 102 -21.16 -7.73 11.33
N GLY A 103 -22.27 -7.86 10.59
CA GLY A 103 -23.56 -7.37 11.03
C GLY A 103 -23.92 -8.16 12.28
N THR A 104 -23.85 -7.52 13.43
CA THR A 104 -24.72 -7.91 14.55
C THR A 104 -26.10 -7.37 14.20
N GLU A 105 -26.83 -8.17 13.43
CA GLU A 105 -28.30 -8.18 13.50
C GLU A 105 -28.63 -9.22 14.57
N ASN A 106 -29.08 -8.74 15.73
CA ASN A 106 -29.96 -9.39 16.69
C ASN A 106 -30.57 -8.28 17.55
#